data_AF-A0A7M4DN47-F1
#
_entry.id   AF-A0A7M4DN47-F1
#
_cell.length_a   1.000
_cell.length_b   1.000
_cell.length_c   1.000
_cell.angle_alpha   90.00
_cell.angle_beta   90.00
_cell.angle_gamma   90.00
#
_symmetry.space_group_name_H-M   'P 1'
#
loop_
_entity.id
_entity.type
_entity.pdbx_description
1 polymer ?
#
loop_
_entity_poly.entity_id
_entity_poly.type
_entity_poly.pdbx_seq_one_letter_code
_entity_poly.pdbx_strand_id
1 'polypeptide(L)'
;MERSPQSCRQVYSRARRHLAAAGPPDGAGADRTSVAEALVDALHRADVARVEALLAADVRFHADGGGRAPAIAHPLEGAEAVARFLLGLARRGARFGLQLDVIEANGGPALRARGADGAWLAVMAVQVAGGRVLGLQNQINPDKLAHLGQVGTSRP
;
A
#
# COMPACT_ATOMS: atom_id res chain seq x y z
N MET A 1 -24.27 -8.22 23.11
CA MET A 1 -23.79 -8.75 21.81
C MET A 1 -23.11 -7.59 21.05
N GLU A 2 -21.98 -6.99 21.45
CA GLU A 2 -20.59 -7.42 21.72
C GLU A 2 -19.83 -8.07 20.53
N ARG A 3 -19.21 -7.23 19.68
CA ARG A 3 -17.93 -7.44 18.97
C ARG A 3 -17.29 -6.06 18.65
N SER A 4 -16.61 -5.43 19.60
CA SER A 4 -15.15 -5.48 19.86
C SER A 4 -14.32 -4.45 19.06
N PRO A 5 -14.02 -3.26 19.63
CA PRO A 5 -13.13 -2.22 19.08
C PRO A 5 -11.62 -2.58 19.08
N GLN A 6 -11.29 -3.86 18.93
CA GLN A 6 -9.91 -4.39 19.06
C GLN A 6 -9.09 -4.36 17.76
N SER A 7 -9.72 -4.18 16.59
CA SER A 7 -8.99 -4.23 15.30
C SER A 7 -8.12 -2.99 15.04
N CYS A 8 -8.49 -1.83 15.57
CA CYS A 8 -7.71 -0.60 15.39
C CYS A 8 -6.40 -0.57 16.22
N ARG A 9 -6.34 -1.29 17.35
CA ARG A 9 -5.12 -1.35 18.19
C ARG A 9 -4.07 -2.34 17.69
N GLN A 10 -4.46 -3.38 16.95
CA GLN A 10 -3.49 -4.39 16.49
C GLN A 10 -2.61 -3.91 15.33
N VAL A 11 -3.09 -2.97 14.51
CA VAL A 11 -2.32 -2.41 13.38
C VAL A 11 -1.19 -1.50 13.89
N TYR A 12 -1.45 -0.69 14.92
CA TYR A 12 -0.47 0.24 15.49
C TYR A 12 0.62 -0.46 16.31
N SER A 13 0.31 -1.57 16.98
CA SER A 13 1.26 -2.28 17.85
C SER A 13 2.36 -3.03 17.08
N ARG A 14 2.06 -3.57 15.90
CA ARG A 14 3.04 -4.35 15.11
C ARG A 14 4.05 -3.47 14.36
N ALA A 15 3.66 -2.25 13.98
CA ALA A 15 4.56 -1.26 13.40
C ALA A 15 5.62 -0.79 14.42
N ARG A 16 5.21 -0.56 15.69
CA ARG A 16 6.13 -0.14 16.78
C ARG A 16 7.23 -1.14 17.09
N ARG A 17 6.99 -2.45 16.90
CA ARG A 17 7.99 -3.49 17.16
C ARG A 17 9.07 -3.56 16.07
N HIS A 18 8.77 -3.12 14.84
CA HIS A 18 9.77 -2.97 13.76
C HIS A 18 10.54 -1.64 13.85
N LEU A 19 9.92 -0.58 14.38
CA LEU A 19 10.57 0.73 14.58
C LEU A 19 11.77 0.70 15.55
N ALA A 20 11.88 -0.32 16.41
CA ALA A 20 13.02 -0.46 17.32
C ALA A 20 14.26 -1.10 16.67
N ALA A 21 14.14 -1.70 15.48
CA ALA A 21 15.21 -2.41 14.79
C ALA A 21 15.85 -1.61 13.63
N ALA A 22 15.16 -0.60 13.11
CA ALA A 22 15.69 0.33 12.13
C ALA A 22 16.34 1.51 12.86
N GLY A 23 17.68 1.59 12.84
CA GLY A 23 18.47 2.64 13.50
C GLY A 23 18.11 4.08 13.08
N PRO A 24 18.76 5.10 13.67
CA PRO A 24 18.39 6.49 13.46
C PRO A 24 18.53 6.90 11.98
N PRO A 25 17.56 7.63 11.42
CA PRO A 25 17.62 8.06 10.02
C PRO A 25 18.67 9.15 9.82
N ASP A 26 19.61 8.92 8.91
CA ASP A 26 20.51 9.93 8.40
C ASP A 26 19.72 11.00 7.63
N GLY A 27 19.90 12.27 8.03
CA GLY A 27 19.65 13.47 7.23
C GLY A 27 18.19 13.78 6.92
N ALA A 28 17.65 14.85 7.52
CA ALA A 28 16.41 15.57 7.15
C ALA A 28 15.39 14.69 6.40
N GLY A 29 14.76 13.78 7.14
CA GLY A 29 13.97 12.68 6.57
C GLY A 29 12.98 13.17 5.52
N ALA A 30 13.08 12.62 4.31
CA ALA A 30 12.13 12.90 3.24
C ALA A 30 10.70 12.77 3.76
N ASP A 31 9.84 13.72 3.39
CA ASP A 31 8.42 13.68 3.77
C ASP A 31 7.82 12.34 3.32
N ARG A 32 7.10 11.68 4.24
CA ARG A 32 6.50 10.36 4.01
C ARG A 32 5.56 10.40 2.81
N THR A 33 4.87 11.53 2.63
CA THR A 33 3.99 11.78 1.48
C THR A 33 4.80 11.85 0.19
N SER A 34 5.89 12.62 0.15
CA SER A 34 6.76 12.71 -1.03
C SER A 34 7.36 11.38 -1.46
N VAL A 35 7.69 10.48 -0.52
CA VAL A 35 8.13 9.12 -0.86
C VAL A 35 7.02 8.30 -1.51
N ALA A 36 5.79 8.41 -1.00
CA ALA A 36 4.63 7.74 -1.60
C ALA A 36 4.28 8.32 -2.98
N GLU A 37 4.39 9.63 -3.17
CA GLU A 37 4.20 10.30 -4.47
C GLU A 37 5.25 9.85 -5.48
N ALA A 38 6.53 9.81 -5.06
CA ALA A 38 7.62 9.30 -5.89
C ALA A 38 7.40 7.83 -6.29
N LEU A 39 6.84 7.02 -5.40
CA LEU A 39 6.48 5.63 -5.70
C LEU A 39 5.36 5.57 -6.74
N VAL A 40 4.31 6.38 -6.61
CA VAL A 40 3.21 6.44 -7.58
C VAL A 40 3.69 6.90 -8.95
N ASP A 41 4.52 7.96 -9.01
CA ASP A 41 5.10 8.43 -10.28
C ASP A 41 5.97 7.35 -10.94
N ALA A 42 6.81 6.66 -10.17
CA ALA A 42 7.62 5.55 -10.68
C ALA A 42 6.75 4.38 -11.21
N LEU A 43 5.65 4.05 -10.53
CA LEU A 43 4.70 3.03 -10.98
C LEU A 43 3.99 3.44 -12.29
N HIS A 44 3.57 4.70 -12.41
CA HIS A 44 2.98 5.22 -13.64
C HIS A 44 3.96 5.20 -14.82
N ARG A 45 5.23 5.50 -14.58
CA ARG A 45 6.30 5.46 -15.60
C ARG A 45 6.80 4.05 -15.89
N ALA A 46 6.36 3.06 -15.12
CA ALA A 46 6.89 1.71 -15.11
C ALA A 46 8.42 1.66 -14.91
N ASP A 47 8.96 2.57 -14.10
CA ASP A 47 10.39 2.71 -13.80
C ASP A 47 10.79 1.72 -12.70
N VAL A 48 11.30 0.56 -13.13
CA VAL A 48 11.70 -0.54 -12.24
C VAL A 48 12.77 -0.09 -11.26
N ALA A 49 13.82 0.56 -11.75
CA ALA A 49 14.96 0.95 -10.93
C ALA A 49 14.55 1.98 -9.87
N ARG A 50 13.67 2.92 -10.22
CA ARG A 50 13.16 3.91 -9.27
C ARG A 50 12.25 3.27 -8.22
N VAL A 51 11.38 2.35 -8.60
CA VAL A 51 10.55 1.59 -7.64
C VAL A 51 11.47 0.85 -6.66
N GLU A 52 12.42 0.06 -7.14
CA GLU A 52 13.34 -0.70 -6.28
C GLU A 52 14.17 0.20 -5.36
N ALA A 53 14.63 1.36 -5.83
CA ALA A 53 15.40 2.32 -5.03
C ALA A 53 14.58 2.94 -3.88
N LEU A 54 13.26 3.08 -4.05
CA LEU A 54 12.36 3.60 -3.03
C LEU A 54 11.97 2.54 -1.98
N LEU A 55 12.16 1.25 -2.27
CA LEU A 55 11.87 0.17 -1.34
C LEU A 55 13.07 -0.11 -0.42
N ALA A 56 12.78 -0.48 0.82
CA ALA A 56 13.79 -1.09 1.68
C ALA A 56 14.08 -2.53 1.21
N ALA A 57 15.31 -3.00 1.46
CA ALA A 57 15.74 -4.32 1.01
C ALA A 57 14.84 -5.45 1.56
N ASP A 58 14.34 -5.30 2.78
CA ASP A 58 13.48 -6.22 3.52
C ASP A 58 11.99 -5.82 3.48
N VAL A 59 11.59 -4.98 2.51
CA VAL A 59 10.20 -4.53 2.38
C VAL A 59 9.23 -5.71 2.32
N ARG A 60 8.07 -5.54 2.95
CA ARG A 60 7.01 -6.54 2.97
C ARG A 60 5.72 -6.02 2.37
N PHE A 61 5.11 -6.81 1.51
CA PHE A 61 3.78 -6.55 0.99
C PHE A 61 2.78 -7.56 1.55
N HIS A 62 1.72 -7.03 2.16
CA HIS A 62 0.60 -7.80 2.69
C HIS A 62 -0.69 -7.36 2.00
N ALA A 63 -1.54 -8.31 1.60
CA ALA A 63 -2.88 -8.03 1.10
C ALA A 63 -3.94 -8.65 2.01
N ASP A 64 -4.78 -7.82 2.62
CA ASP A 64 -6.01 -8.24 3.29
C ASP A 64 -7.16 -8.17 2.26
N GLY A 65 -7.46 -9.31 1.66
CA GLY A 65 -8.48 -9.46 0.62
C GLY A 65 -9.91 -9.55 1.14
N GLY A 66 -10.15 -9.44 2.46
CA GLY A 66 -11.50 -9.48 3.05
C GLY A 66 -12.33 -10.72 2.67
N GLY A 67 -11.70 -11.81 2.22
CA GLY A 67 -12.38 -13.01 1.73
C GLY A 67 -12.94 -12.96 0.30
N ARG A 68 -12.67 -11.91 -0.50
CA ARG A 68 -13.17 -11.77 -1.89
C ARG A 68 -12.10 -11.67 -2.98
N ALA A 69 -10.87 -11.32 -2.64
CA ALA A 69 -9.69 -11.48 -3.50
C ALA A 69 -8.77 -12.54 -2.86
N PRO A 70 -8.00 -13.33 -3.64
CA PRO A 70 -7.05 -14.27 -3.05
C PRO A 70 -6.12 -13.49 -2.14
N ALA A 71 -6.34 -13.63 -0.82
CA ALA A 71 -5.43 -13.11 0.17
C ALA A 71 -4.08 -13.75 -0.14
N ILE A 72 -3.06 -12.91 -0.30
CA ILE A 72 -1.70 -13.43 -0.42
C ILE A 72 -1.40 -14.11 0.92
N ALA A 73 -1.51 -15.45 0.94
CA ALA A 73 -1.42 -16.25 2.15
C ALA A 73 -0.03 -16.14 2.82
N HIS A 74 0.98 -15.76 2.05
CA HIS A 74 2.35 -15.56 2.49
C HIS A 74 2.82 -14.18 2.04
N PRO A 75 3.19 -13.26 2.94
CA PRO A 75 3.65 -11.94 2.55
C PRO A 75 4.76 -12.01 1.51
N LEU A 76 4.71 -11.11 0.54
CA LEU A 76 5.78 -10.97 -0.42
C LEU A 76 6.88 -10.15 0.23
N GLU A 77 8.09 -10.70 0.27
CA GLU A 77 9.23 -10.09 0.95
C GLU A 77 10.33 -9.76 -0.07
N GLY A 78 11.01 -8.63 0.14
CA GLY A 78 12.15 -8.20 -0.67
C GLY A 78 11.82 -7.17 -1.73
N ALA A 79 12.72 -6.19 -1.92
CA ALA A 79 12.53 -5.06 -2.82
C ALA A 79 12.22 -5.49 -4.26
N GLU A 80 13.00 -6.42 -4.81
CA GLU A 80 12.86 -6.92 -6.18
C GLU A 80 11.50 -7.61 -6.41
N ALA A 81 11.11 -8.50 -5.49
CA ALA A 81 9.86 -9.24 -5.58
C ALA A 81 8.65 -8.29 -5.47
N VAL A 82 8.67 -7.39 -4.48
CA VAL A 82 7.63 -6.39 -4.28
C VAL A 82 7.55 -5.41 -5.47
N ALA A 83 8.67 -4.92 -5.98
CA ALA A 83 8.70 -4.01 -7.13
C ALA A 83 8.05 -4.62 -8.36
N ARG A 84 8.44 -5.85 -8.74
CA ARG A 84 7.83 -6.57 -9.87
C ARG A 84 6.33 -6.76 -9.70
N PHE A 85 5.90 -7.10 -8.48
CA PHE A 85 4.49 -7.29 -8.19
C PHE A 85 3.70 -5.99 -8.35
N LEU A 86 4.17 -4.88 -7.77
CA LEU A 86 3.50 -3.58 -7.90
C LEU A 86 3.44 -3.09 -9.35
N LEU A 87 4.54 -3.24 -10.10
CA LEU A 87 4.57 -2.89 -11.52
C LEU A 87 3.62 -3.76 -12.35
N GLY A 88 3.53 -5.06 -12.03
CA GLY A 88 2.56 -5.96 -12.65
C GLY A 88 1.11 -5.54 -12.39
N LEU A 89 0.80 -5.14 -11.15
CA LEU A 89 -0.51 -4.61 -10.78
C LEU A 89 -0.80 -3.28 -11.49
N ALA A 90 0.14 -2.33 -11.51
CA ALA A 90 -0.03 -1.04 -12.16
C ALA A 90 -0.28 -1.21 -13.67
N ARG A 91 0.51 -2.06 -14.35
CA ARG A 91 0.32 -2.37 -15.77
C ARG A 91 -1.04 -3.01 -16.06
N ARG A 92 -1.46 -3.97 -15.23
CA ARG A 92 -2.78 -4.61 -15.37
C ARG A 92 -3.90 -3.60 -15.12
N GLY A 93 -3.79 -2.81 -14.07
CA GLY A 93 -4.76 -1.77 -13.72
C GLY A 93 -4.92 -0.75 -14.85
N ALA A 94 -3.82 -0.23 -15.40
CA ALA A 94 -3.84 0.74 -16.49
C ALA A 94 -4.62 0.22 -17.72
N ARG A 95 -4.51 -1.07 -18.04
CA ARG A 95 -5.28 -1.71 -19.12
C ARG A 95 -6.81 -1.65 -18.89
N PHE A 96 -7.24 -1.59 -17.63
CA PHE A 96 -8.65 -1.45 -17.24
C PHE A 96 -9.03 -0.02 -16.84
N GLY A 97 -8.17 0.97 -17.12
CA GLY A 97 -8.43 2.37 -16.78
C GLY A 97 -8.32 2.68 -15.29
N LEU A 98 -7.56 1.87 -14.52
CA LEU A 98 -7.32 2.12 -13.11
C LEU A 98 -6.50 3.40 -12.93
N GLN A 99 -6.97 4.26 -12.02
CA GLN A 99 -6.26 5.45 -11.58
C GLN A 99 -5.61 5.21 -10.22
N LEU A 100 -4.36 5.63 -10.07
CA LEU A 100 -3.59 5.51 -8.83
C LEU A 100 -3.19 6.91 -8.35
N ASP A 101 -3.50 7.23 -7.09
CA ASP A 101 -3.13 8.51 -6.48
C ASP A 101 -2.78 8.34 -5.00
N VAL A 102 -2.09 9.34 -4.43
CA VAL A 102 -1.73 9.36 -3.01
C VAL A 102 -2.84 10.07 -2.22
N ILE A 103 -3.24 9.46 -1.11
CA ILE A 103 -4.15 10.03 -0.13
C ILE A 103 -3.53 9.89 1.27
N GLU A 104 -4.11 10.59 2.25
CA GLU A 104 -3.87 10.29 3.66
C GLU A 104 -4.91 9.28 4.15
N ALA A 105 -4.46 8.20 4.81
CA ALA A 105 -5.34 7.25 5.47
C ALA A 105 -4.72 6.80 6.80
N ASN A 106 -5.51 6.78 7.87
CA ASN A 106 -5.06 6.42 9.23
C ASN A 106 -3.83 7.21 9.73
N GLY A 107 -3.70 8.48 9.35
CA GLY A 107 -2.61 9.38 9.80
C GLY A 107 -1.27 9.16 9.09
N GLY A 108 -1.27 8.55 7.90
CA GLY A 108 -0.09 8.38 7.06
C GLY A 108 -0.44 8.26 5.57
N PRO A 109 0.56 8.26 4.69
CA PRO A 109 0.33 8.15 3.26
C PRO A 109 -0.20 6.77 2.87
N ALA A 110 -1.12 6.76 1.92
CA ALA A 110 -1.66 5.56 1.31
C ALA A 110 -1.85 5.77 -0.19
N LEU A 111 -1.76 4.69 -0.95
CA LEU A 111 -2.09 4.67 -2.37
C LEU A 111 -3.55 4.27 -2.53
N ARG A 112 -4.32 5.08 -3.24
CA ARG A 112 -5.71 4.78 -3.61
C ARG A 112 -5.76 4.32 -5.05
N ALA A 113 -6.38 3.16 -5.28
CA ALA A 113 -6.72 2.67 -6.60
C ALA A 113 -8.21 2.89 -6.89
N ARG A 114 -8.52 3.54 -8.02
CA ARG A 114 -9.89 3.78 -8.50
C ARG A 114 -10.10 3.15 -9.87
N GLY A 115 -11.30 2.62 -10.12
CA GLY A 115 -11.71 2.16 -11.45
C GLY A 115 -11.89 3.33 -12.43
N ALA A 116 -12.09 3.02 -13.70
CA ALA A 116 -12.38 4.01 -14.73
C ALA A 116 -13.67 4.80 -14.45
N ASP A 117 -14.61 4.20 -13.71
CA ASP A 117 -15.84 4.79 -13.21
C ASP A 117 -15.65 5.64 -11.94
N GLY A 118 -14.41 5.76 -11.45
CA GLY A 118 -14.06 6.49 -10.23
C GLY A 118 -14.30 5.70 -8.94
N ALA A 119 -14.80 4.46 -9.02
CA ALA A 119 -15.12 3.66 -7.86
C ALA A 119 -13.86 3.19 -7.13
N TRP A 120 -13.89 3.17 -5.80
CA TRP A 120 -12.75 2.72 -4.99
C TRP A 120 -12.58 1.22 -5.14
N LEU A 121 -11.36 0.80 -5.50
CA LEU A 121 -11.02 -0.61 -5.69
C LEU A 121 -10.11 -1.13 -4.58
N ALA A 122 -9.13 -0.32 -4.16
CA ALA A 122 -8.21 -0.69 -3.10
C ALA A 122 -7.58 0.55 -2.43
N VAL A 123 -7.15 0.36 -1.19
CA VAL A 123 -6.29 1.31 -0.47
C VAL A 123 -5.09 0.56 0.06
N MET A 124 -3.90 1.08 -0.22
CA MET A 124 -2.63 0.49 0.20
C MET A 124 -1.89 1.45 1.11
N ALA A 125 -1.89 1.15 2.42
CA ALA A 125 -1.14 1.96 3.38
C ALA A 125 0.37 1.78 3.16
N VAL A 126 1.11 2.90 3.18
CA VAL A 126 2.56 2.93 2.98
C VAL A 126 3.28 3.24 4.28
N GLN A 127 4.17 2.34 4.68
CA GLN A 127 5.04 2.55 5.84
C GLN A 127 6.38 3.08 5.35
N VAL A 128 6.68 4.34 5.67
CA VAL A 128 7.91 5.02 5.25
C VAL A 128 8.78 5.32 6.47
N ALA A 129 10.08 5.01 6.37
CA ALA A 129 11.10 5.44 7.32
C ALA A 129 12.44 5.63 6.60
N GLY A 130 13.23 6.61 7.02
CA GLY A 130 14.54 6.88 6.40
C GLY A 130 14.47 7.12 4.88
N GLY A 131 13.38 7.73 4.40
CA GLY A 131 13.16 7.97 2.97
C GLY A 131 12.84 6.72 2.13
N ARG A 132 12.61 5.57 2.75
CA ARG A 132 12.29 4.30 2.06
C ARG A 132 10.99 3.68 2.55
N VAL A 133 10.37 2.89 1.68
CA VAL A 133 9.18 2.11 1.99
C VAL A 133 9.59 0.81 2.67
N LEU A 134 9.22 0.66 3.93
CA LEU A 134 9.45 -0.54 4.74
C LEU A 134 8.34 -1.58 4.57
N GLY A 135 7.13 -1.14 4.23
CA GLY A 135 5.98 -2.03 4.19
C GLY A 135 4.79 -1.45 3.46
N LEU A 136 4.02 -2.35 2.86
CA LEU A 136 2.81 -2.05 2.12
C LEU A 136 1.70 -2.97 2.60
N GLN A 137 0.56 -2.38 2.95
CA GLN A 137 -0.62 -3.11 3.41
C GLN A 137 -1.79 -2.76 2.52
N ASN A 138 -2.09 -3.64 1.58
CA ASN A 138 -3.20 -3.49 0.66
C ASN A 138 -4.50 -4.01 1.26
N GLN A 139 -5.52 -3.18 1.28
CA GLN A 139 -6.87 -3.54 1.71
C GLN A 139 -7.79 -3.54 0.49
N ILE A 140 -8.32 -4.72 0.16
CA ILE A 140 -9.29 -4.96 -0.91
C ILE A 140 -10.61 -5.45 -0.28
N ASN A 141 -11.11 -4.72 0.72
CA ASN A 141 -12.38 -5.07 1.35
C ASN A 141 -13.45 -4.04 0.98
N PRO A 142 -14.41 -4.39 0.11
CA PRO A 142 -15.44 -3.46 -0.30
C PRO A 142 -16.30 -2.93 0.85
N ASP A 143 -16.50 -3.73 1.92
CA ASP A 143 -17.27 -3.30 3.09
C ASP A 143 -16.52 -2.25 3.93
N LYS A 144 -15.17 -2.26 3.92
CA LYS A 144 -14.35 -1.22 4.57
C LYS A 144 -14.22 0.04 3.70
N LEU A 145 -14.26 -0.12 2.37
CA LEU A 145 -14.19 1.00 1.43
C LEU A 145 -15.51 1.75 1.29
N ALA A 146 -16.64 1.14 1.66
CA ALA A 146 -17.98 1.73 1.54
C ALA A 146 -18.18 3.01 2.37
N HIS A 147 -17.38 3.20 3.43
CA HIS A 147 -17.38 4.45 4.21
C HIS A 147 -16.48 5.54 3.61
N LEU A 148 -15.60 5.19 2.65
CA LEU A 148 -14.69 6.13 1.97
C LEU A 148 -15.24 6.65 0.64
N GLY A 149 -16.26 5.98 0.08
CA GLY A 149 -16.91 6.37 -1.16
C GLY A 149 -17.65 5.22 -1.83
N GLN A 150 -18.10 5.42 -3.07
CA GLN A 150 -18.72 4.37 -3.87
C GLN A 150 -17.67 3.30 -4.24
N VAL A 151 -17.98 2.06 -3.92
CA VAL A 151 -17.06 0.92 -4.07
C VAL A 151 -17.40 0.12 -5.31
N GLY A 152 -16.39 -0.12 -6.14
CA GLY A 152 -16.54 -0.94 -7.33
C GLY A 152 -16.50 -2.41 -6.96
N THR A 153 -17.40 -3.22 -7.52
CA THR A 153 -17.22 -4.68 -7.47
C THR A 153 -16.33 -5.07 -8.64
N SER A 154 -15.12 -5.58 -8.39
CA SER A 154 -14.37 -6.25 -9.44
C SER A 154 -15.09 -7.55 -9.80
N ARG A 155 -16.00 -7.49 -10.77
CA ARG A 155 -16.48 -8.69 -11.46
C ARG A 155 -15.79 -8.77 -12.82
N PRO A 156 -15.38 -9.99 -13.24
CA PRO A 156 -14.70 -10.23 -14.50
C PRO A 156 -15.57 -9.91 -15.71
#